data_AF-A0A6L6PFU3-F1
#
_entry.id   AF-A0A6L6PFU3-F1
#
_cell.length_a   1.000
_cell.length_b   1.000
_cell.length_c   1.000
_cell.angle_alpha   90.00
_cell.angle_beta   90.00
_cell.angle_gamma   90.00
#
_symmetry.space_group_name_H-M   'P 1'
#
loop_
_entity.id
_entity.type
_entity.pdbx_description
1 polymer ?
#
loop_
_entity_poly.entity_id
_entity_poly.type
_entity_poly.pdbx_seq_one_letter_code
_entity_poly.pdbx_strand_id
1 'polypeptide(L)'
;MRTIRLVSFGFVAVAACMYAALSSQEEFQTVRCGLGPPPGTSEFAAFNARRDAEVQRVGYETVCEANLARYDIGLGLLPAAVVLSSLDFRPVDLAATPFNSFPSVATVAETVSGVRSRLYRSFKMPDGHILTLFEDDMSADGTHVYRKPEDEPERVNGLPARLDVLQAPGGKAVSFISWVESRRSYELWLDANVVLEKRKTQLFALASSIPKSIPARTDEPQSAPVKLGPDGMPVFPEPPQFIRTPGDQR
;
A
#
# COMPACT_ATOMS: atom_id res chain seq x y z
N MET A 1 80.85 37.06 4.28
CA MET A 1 79.70 36.68 3.41
C MET A 1 78.51 36.30 4.29
N ARG A 2 77.40 37.04 4.12
CA ARG A 2 75.97 36.74 4.39
C ARG A 2 75.51 36.07 5.70
N THR A 3 75.17 36.93 6.66
CA THR A 3 73.84 37.19 7.29
C THR A 3 72.63 36.22 7.20
N ILE A 4 71.80 36.26 8.27
CA ILE A 4 70.30 36.12 8.39
C ILE A 4 69.73 34.70 8.62
N ARG A 5 68.68 34.41 9.42
CA ARG A 5 67.87 35.02 10.51
C ARG A 5 66.95 33.89 11.07
N LEU A 6 66.45 34.08 12.29
CA LEU A 6 65.23 33.46 12.84
C LEU A 6 64.09 33.32 11.82
N VAL A 7 63.35 32.20 11.89
CA VAL A 7 61.89 32.18 11.67
C VAL A 7 61.25 31.12 12.59
N SER A 8 60.74 31.59 13.73
CA SER A 8 59.48 31.08 14.29
C SER A 8 58.36 31.48 13.33
N PHE A 9 57.42 30.59 13.00
CA PHE A 9 56.01 30.85 12.64
C PHE A 9 55.46 29.63 11.87
N GLY A 10 54.34 29.06 12.31
CA GLY A 10 53.66 28.00 11.56
C GLY A 10 52.57 27.20 12.27
N PHE A 11 52.02 27.66 13.40
CA PHE A 11 50.81 27.06 14.01
C PHE A 11 49.55 27.70 13.42
N VAL A 12 49.27 27.51 12.13
CA VAL A 12 47.95 27.82 11.53
C VAL A 12 47.70 26.85 10.37
N ALA A 13 47.35 25.59 10.66
CA ALA A 13 46.87 24.67 9.62
C ALA A 13 46.01 23.50 10.15
N VAL A 14 45.32 23.65 11.28
CA VAL A 14 44.41 22.59 11.79
C VAL A 14 42.95 23.05 11.88
N ALA A 15 42.66 24.34 11.71
CA ALA A 15 41.28 24.85 11.83
C ALA A 15 40.41 24.66 10.55
N ALA A 16 41.00 24.36 9.39
CA ALA A 16 40.24 24.28 8.13
C ALA A 16 39.65 22.88 7.84
N CYS A 17 40.21 21.80 8.42
CA CYS A 17 39.69 20.44 8.17
C CYS A 17 38.57 20.03 9.14
N MET A 18 38.34 20.75 10.24
CA MET A 18 37.18 20.49 11.11
C MET A 18 35.90 21.19 10.64
N TYR A 19 35.99 22.24 9.81
CA TYR A 19 34.80 22.94 9.32
C TYR A 19 34.13 22.28 8.11
N ALA A 20 34.83 21.40 7.38
CA ALA A 20 34.24 20.62 6.29
C ALA A 20 33.60 19.29 6.76
N ALA A 21 33.85 18.87 8.01
CA ALA A 21 33.22 17.68 8.61
C ALA A 21 31.94 18.03 9.42
N LEU A 22 31.63 19.32 9.58
CA LEU A 22 30.45 19.81 10.30
C LEU A 22 29.38 20.41 9.36
N SER A 23 29.64 20.51 8.06
CA SER A 23 28.71 21.08 7.07
C SER A 23 27.95 20.02 6.25
N SER A 24 28.13 18.72 6.54
CA SER A 24 27.27 17.64 6.04
C SER A 24 26.45 16.99 7.15
N GLN A 25 26.10 17.75 8.18
CA GLN A 25 24.73 17.61 8.68
C GLN A 25 23.83 18.20 7.61
N GLU A 26 23.65 17.46 6.51
CA GLU A 26 22.33 17.44 5.89
C GLU A 26 21.40 17.23 7.08
N GLU A 27 20.63 18.27 7.34
CA GLU A 27 19.42 18.23 8.10
C GLU A 27 18.63 17.07 7.50
N PHE A 28 18.87 15.85 7.99
CA PHE A 28 17.92 14.77 8.00
C PHE A 28 16.79 15.35 8.85
N GLN A 29 16.03 16.25 8.22
CA GLN A 29 14.76 16.72 8.69
C GLN A 29 14.04 15.44 8.98
N THR A 30 13.94 15.16 10.28
CA THR A 30 13.23 14.04 10.87
C THR A 30 12.08 13.74 9.94
N VAL A 31 12.16 12.64 9.19
CA VAL A 31 11.08 12.25 8.30
C VAL A 31 9.89 12.18 9.21
N ARG A 32 9.03 13.21 9.14
CA ARG A 32 7.86 13.32 9.99
C ARG A 32 7.01 12.18 9.50
N CYS A 33 7.11 11.05 10.18
CA CYS A 33 6.22 9.96 9.95
C CYS A 33 4.81 10.57 10.09
N GLY A 34 3.95 10.40 9.10
CA GLY A 34 2.62 11.01 9.11
C GLY A 34 2.09 11.33 7.72
N LEU A 35 0.80 11.67 7.66
CA LEU A 35 0.07 11.96 6.41
C LEU A 35 0.45 13.29 5.76
N GLY A 36 1.43 14.01 6.32
CA GLY A 36 1.75 15.37 5.93
C GLY A 36 0.74 16.42 6.43
N PRO A 37 0.90 17.68 6.01
CA PRO A 37 -0.09 18.72 6.28
C PRO A 37 -1.41 18.42 5.53
N PRO A 38 -2.57 18.95 5.98
CA PRO A 38 -3.84 18.67 5.33
C PRO A 38 -3.93 19.25 3.91
N PRO A 39 -4.73 18.65 3.01
CA PRO A 39 -5.01 19.21 1.70
C PRO A 39 -5.51 20.65 1.78
N GLY A 40 -5.07 21.50 0.84
CA GLY A 40 -5.43 22.92 0.78
C GLY A 40 -4.55 23.86 1.62
N THR A 41 -3.60 23.32 2.40
CA THR A 41 -2.56 24.15 3.03
C THR A 41 -1.46 24.54 2.03
N SER A 42 -0.79 25.66 2.29
CA SER A 42 0.33 26.14 1.46
C SER A 42 1.50 25.16 1.40
N GLU A 43 1.64 24.29 2.41
CA GLU A 43 2.73 23.33 2.53
C GLU A 43 2.44 21.98 1.85
N PHE A 44 1.17 21.70 1.52
CA PHE A 44 0.73 20.39 1.00
C PHE A 44 1.44 19.97 -0.28
N ALA A 45 1.48 20.85 -1.29
CA ALA A 45 2.11 20.55 -2.57
C ALA A 45 3.62 20.30 -2.42
N ALA A 46 4.30 21.14 -1.64
CA ALA A 46 5.73 21.00 -1.40
C ALA A 46 6.07 19.74 -0.59
N PHE A 47 5.22 19.37 0.38
CA PHE A 47 5.36 18.12 1.14
C PHE A 47 5.23 16.90 0.23
N ASN A 48 4.17 16.83 -0.58
CA ASN A 48 3.95 15.70 -1.50
C ASN A 48 5.07 15.60 -2.54
N ALA A 49 5.51 16.71 -3.12
CA ALA A 49 6.62 16.69 -4.08
C ALA A 49 7.92 16.13 -3.47
N ARG A 50 8.24 16.49 -2.21
CA ARG A 50 9.40 15.93 -1.50
C ARG A 50 9.22 14.45 -1.21
N ARG A 51 8.04 14.05 -0.76
CA ARG A 51 7.71 12.65 -0.48
C ARG A 51 7.81 11.80 -1.75
N ASP A 52 7.25 12.25 -2.85
CA ASP A 52 7.24 11.52 -4.12
C ASP A 52 8.67 11.42 -4.69
N ALA A 53 9.48 12.49 -4.58
CA ALA A 53 10.90 12.45 -4.93
C ALA A 53 11.69 11.46 -4.07
N GLU A 54 11.40 11.39 -2.77
CA GLU A 54 12.02 10.42 -1.88
C GLU A 54 11.63 8.98 -2.25
N VAL A 55 10.35 8.72 -2.50
CA VAL A 55 9.86 7.41 -2.97
C VAL A 55 10.54 7.00 -4.27
N GLN A 56 10.69 7.93 -5.23
CA GLN A 56 11.41 7.67 -6.48
C GLN A 56 12.90 7.34 -6.24
N ARG A 57 13.52 7.97 -5.24
CA ARG A 57 14.94 7.77 -4.90
C ARG A 57 15.19 6.44 -4.19
N VAL A 58 14.36 6.08 -3.21
CA VAL A 58 14.59 4.91 -2.33
C VAL A 58 13.74 3.70 -2.67
N GLY A 59 12.66 3.88 -3.44
CA GLY A 59 11.74 2.83 -3.86
C GLY A 59 10.65 2.47 -2.84
N TYR A 60 10.52 3.20 -1.74
CA TYR A 60 9.49 2.99 -0.71
C TYR A 60 9.08 4.29 -0.02
N GLU A 61 7.89 4.31 0.56
CA GLU A 61 7.36 5.42 1.35
C GLU A 61 7.70 5.23 2.83
N THR A 62 8.25 6.27 3.46
CA THR A 62 8.45 6.27 4.91
C THR A 62 7.18 6.70 5.61
N VAL A 63 6.65 5.86 6.51
CA VAL A 63 5.37 6.09 7.21
C VAL A 63 5.52 5.96 8.72
N CYS A 64 4.51 6.42 9.49
CA CYS A 64 4.48 6.08 10.92
C CYS A 64 4.17 4.59 11.09
N GLU A 65 4.75 4.01 12.14
CA GLU A 65 4.47 2.62 12.51
C GLU A 65 2.98 2.37 12.77
N ALA A 66 2.27 3.35 13.34
CA ALA A 66 0.82 3.29 13.53
C ALA A 66 0.04 3.10 12.22
N ASN A 67 0.54 3.64 11.10
CA ASN A 67 -0.09 3.45 9.79
C ASN A 67 0.07 2.01 9.27
N LEU A 68 1.09 1.27 9.76
CA LEU A 68 1.29 -0.13 9.41
C LEU A 68 0.37 -1.07 10.20
N ALA A 69 -0.23 -0.61 11.31
CA ALA A 69 -1.11 -1.43 12.13
C ALA A 69 -2.34 -1.95 11.38
N ARG A 70 -2.81 -1.24 10.34
CA ARG A 70 -3.95 -1.68 9.51
C ARG A 70 -3.68 -2.96 8.71
N TYR A 71 -2.41 -3.32 8.52
CA TYR A 71 -2.01 -4.54 7.81
C TYR A 71 -1.84 -5.73 8.74
N ASP A 72 -1.95 -5.50 10.05
CA ASP A 72 -2.06 -6.55 11.05
C ASP A 72 -3.56 -6.86 11.22
N ILE A 73 -4.03 -7.92 10.56
CA ILE A 73 -5.44 -8.35 10.66
C ILE A 73 -5.78 -9.01 12.01
N GLY A 74 -4.80 -9.08 12.92
CA GLY A 74 -4.92 -9.74 14.21
C GLY A 74 -4.95 -11.27 14.09
N LEU A 75 -4.55 -11.94 15.17
CA LEU A 75 -4.63 -13.40 15.28
C LEU A 75 -6.03 -13.85 15.69
N GLY A 76 -7.07 -13.33 15.05
CA GLY A 76 -8.45 -13.78 15.25
C GLY A 76 -8.60 -15.22 14.75
N LEU A 77 -8.33 -16.19 15.62
CA LEU A 77 -8.31 -17.64 15.31
C LEU A 77 -9.75 -18.19 15.22
N LEU A 78 -10.53 -17.73 14.25
CA LEU A 78 -11.67 -18.53 13.81
C LEU A 78 -11.16 -19.60 12.83
N PRO A 79 -11.65 -20.85 12.92
CA PRO A 79 -11.31 -21.85 11.91
C PRO A 79 -11.68 -21.33 10.52
N ALA A 80 -10.74 -21.39 9.58
CA ALA A 80 -10.94 -20.86 8.23
C ALA A 80 -12.25 -21.35 7.60
N ALA A 81 -12.60 -22.63 7.79
CA ALA A 81 -13.85 -23.21 7.30
C ALA A 81 -15.11 -22.44 7.78
N VAL A 82 -15.14 -22.00 9.04
CA VAL A 82 -16.26 -21.22 9.60
C VAL A 82 -16.37 -19.88 8.89
N VAL A 83 -15.25 -19.17 8.75
CA VAL A 83 -15.23 -17.84 8.12
C VAL A 83 -15.62 -17.95 6.64
N LEU A 84 -15.00 -18.87 5.91
CA LEU A 84 -15.24 -19.07 4.47
C LEU A 84 -16.69 -19.47 4.18
N SER A 85 -17.32 -20.27 5.06
CA SER A 85 -18.73 -20.67 4.90
C SER A 85 -19.74 -19.54 5.10
N SER A 86 -19.30 -18.40 5.65
CA SER A 86 -20.15 -17.26 5.96
C SER A 86 -20.05 -16.11 4.95
N LEU A 87 -19.25 -16.28 3.90
CA LEU A 87 -19.06 -15.25 2.87
C LEU A 87 -20.23 -15.23 1.89
N ASP A 88 -20.58 -14.04 1.42
CA ASP A 88 -21.59 -13.83 0.38
C ASP A 88 -21.01 -14.00 -1.04
N PHE A 89 -19.79 -14.54 -1.14
CA PHE A 89 -19.10 -14.85 -2.37
C PHE A 89 -18.25 -16.11 -2.21
N ARG A 90 -17.84 -16.70 -3.33
CA ARG A 90 -16.88 -17.81 -3.34
C ARG A 90 -15.45 -17.26 -3.46
N PRO A 91 -14.60 -17.38 -2.43
CA PRO A 91 -13.22 -16.93 -2.50
C PRO A 91 -12.39 -17.80 -3.45
N VAL A 92 -11.23 -17.30 -3.89
CA VAL A 92 -10.37 -18.09 -4.76
C VAL A 92 -9.87 -19.34 -4.07
N ASP A 93 -9.93 -20.45 -4.81
CA ASP A 93 -9.37 -21.72 -4.38
C ASP A 93 -7.85 -21.67 -4.50
N LEU A 94 -7.16 -21.88 -3.38
CA LEU A 94 -5.70 -21.84 -3.28
C LEU A 94 -5.07 -23.24 -3.28
N ALA A 95 -5.85 -24.31 -3.37
CA ALA A 95 -5.35 -25.68 -3.20
C ALA A 95 -4.23 -26.06 -4.20
N ALA A 96 -4.30 -25.53 -5.42
CA ALA A 96 -3.31 -25.78 -6.49
C ALA A 96 -2.21 -24.71 -6.57
N THR A 97 -2.04 -23.89 -5.54
CA THR A 97 -1.09 -22.75 -5.51
C THR A 97 -0.02 -22.96 -4.43
N PRO A 98 1.09 -22.20 -4.45
CA PRO A 98 2.08 -22.23 -3.38
C PRO A 98 1.52 -21.95 -1.97
N PHE A 99 0.42 -21.21 -1.86
CA PHE A 99 -0.23 -20.89 -0.58
C PHE A 99 -0.65 -22.14 0.19
N ASN A 100 -1.00 -23.24 -0.51
CA ASN A 100 -1.36 -24.51 0.13
C ASN A 100 -0.21 -25.14 0.94
N SER A 101 1.03 -24.73 0.69
CA SER A 101 2.20 -25.18 1.45
C SER A 101 2.48 -24.34 2.70
N PHE A 102 1.81 -23.20 2.86
CA PHE A 102 2.06 -22.29 3.97
C PHE A 102 1.06 -22.54 5.10
N PRO A 103 1.51 -22.70 6.36
CA PRO A 103 0.61 -22.77 7.50
C PRO A 103 -0.31 -21.55 7.56
N SER A 104 -1.62 -21.78 7.66
CA SER A 104 -2.58 -20.70 7.90
C SER A 104 -2.40 -20.13 9.31
N VAL A 105 -2.45 -18.81 9.41
CA VAL A 105 -2.25 -18.05 10.65
C VAL A 105 -3.56 -17.44 11.13
N ALA A 106 -4.29 -16.79 10.22
CA ALA A 106 -5.55 -16.13 10.53
C ALA A 106 -6.45 -16.10 9.30
N THR A 107 -7.76 -16.06 9.53
CA THR A 107 -8.76 -15.83 8.49
C THR A 107 -9.83 -14.91 9.05
N VAL A 108 -10.08 -13.79 8.38
CA VAL A 108 -11.01 -12.74 8.84
C VAL A 108 -11.90 -12.36 7.67
N ALA A 109 -13.19 -12.17 7.93
CA ALA A 109 -14.13 -11.61 6.97
C ALA A 109 -14.64 -10.27 7.46
N GLU A 110 -14.80 -9.31 6.54
CA GLU A 110 -15.40 -8.01 6.82
C GLU A 110 -16.73 -7.86 6.10
N THR A 111 -17.60 -7.04 6.69
CA THR A 111 -18.91 -6.71 6.14
C THR A 111 -18.89 -5.31 5.55
N VAL A 112 -19.24 -5.19 4.27
CA VAL A 112 -19.42 -3.92 3.56
C VAL A 112 -20.88 -3.84 3.13
N SER A 113 -21.56 -2.74 3.47
CA SER A 113 -22.98 -2.55 3.10
C SER A 113 -23.91 -3.69 3.51
N GLY A 114 -23.61 -4.39 4.62
CA GLY A 114 -24.38 -5.54 5.10
C GLY A 114 -24.02 -6.88 4.45
N VAL A 115 -23.04 -6.91 3.55
CA VAL A 115 -22.58 -8.09 2.80
C VAL A 115 -21.17 -8.47 3.27
N ARG A 116 -20.92 -9.74 3.56
CA ARG A 116 -19.57 -10.29 3.85
C ARG A 116 -18.80 -10.51 2.54
N SER A 117 -18.44 -9.40 1.90
CA SER A 117 -17.75 -9.34 0.59
C SER A 117 -16.23 -9.34 0.68
N ARG A 118 -15.67 -9.19 1.89
CA ARG A 118 -14.22 -9.07 2.11
C ARG A 118 -13.66 -10.23 2.90
N LEU A 119 -12.50 -10.72 2.48
CA LEU A 119 -11.79 -11.83 3.10
C LEU A 119 -10.30 -11.52 3.20
N TYR A 120 -9.74 -11.78 4.37
CA TYR A 120 -8.31 -11.79 4.63
C TYR A 120 -7.88 -13.21 5.02
N ARG A 121 -6.82 -13.72 4.39
CA ARG A 121 -6.20 -15.00 4.70
C ARG A 121 -4.70 -14.80 4.91
N SER A 122 -4.23 -14.99 6.14
CA SER A 122 -2.81 -14.88 6.48
C SER A 122 -2.14 -16.25 6.57
N PHE A 123 -0.90 -16.29 6.10
CA PHE A 123 -0.08 -17.48 6.00
C PHE A 123 1.31 -17.19 6.52
N LYS A 124 1.94 -18.17 7.18
CA LYS A 124 3.34 -18.10 7.59
C LYS A 124 4.23 -18.67 6.50
N MET A 125 5.11 -17.85 5.94
CA MET A 125 6.08 -18.27 4.94
C MET A 125 7.24 -19.08 5.57
N PRO A 126 7.96 -19.91 4.80
CA PRO A 126 9.06 -20.74 5.31
C PRO A 126 10.21 -19.95 5.96
N ASP A 127 10.40 -18.70 5.56
CA ASP A 127 11.40 -17.77 6.08
C ASP A 127 10.90 -16.93 7.27
N GLY A 128 9.69 -17.21 7.76
CA GLY A 128 9.12 -16.62 8.97
C GLY A 128 8.24 -15.40 8.74
N HIS A 129 8.23 -14.84 7.53
CA HIS A 129 7.37 -13.72 7.17
C HIS A 129 5.88 -14.09 7.17
N ILE A 130 5.03 -13.09 7.33
CA ILE A 130 3.58 -13.20 7.20
C ILE A 130 3.15 -12.66 5.84
N LEU A 131 2.47 -13.52 5.09
CA LEU A 131 1.84 -13.20 3.82
C LEU A 131 0.33 -13.16 4.01
N THR A 132 -0.33 -12.06 3.66
CA THR A 132 -1.79 -11.93 3.75
C THR A 132 -2.38 -11.69 2.38
N LEU A 133 -3.29 -12.57 1.96
CA LEU A 133 -4.15 -12.35 0.80
C LEU A 133 -5.43 -11.66 1.26
N PHE A 134 -5.72 -10.51 0.67
CA PHE A 134 -6.99 -9.81 0.76
C PHE A 134 -7.78 -9.96 -0.54
N GLU A 135 -9.07 -10.19 -0.41
CA GLU A 135 -10.05 -10.29 -1.49
C GLU A 135 -11.28 -9.44 -1.16
N ASP A 136 -11.76 -8.66 -2.14
CA ASP A 136 -13.01 -7.90 -2.07
C ASP A 136 -13.90 -8.22 -3.28
N ASP A 137 -15.06 -8.86 -3.06
CA ASP A 137 -16.09 -9.04 -4.09
C ASP A 137 -16.94 -7.79 -4.27
N MET A 138 -16.49 -6.90 -5.16
CA MET A 138 -17.24 -5.70 -5.46
C MET A 138 -18.57 -5.99 -6.17
N SER A 139 -18.72 -7.16 -6.80
CA SER A 139 -20.01 -7.58 -7.38
C SER A 139 -21.02 -8.03 -6.34
N ALA A 140 -20.56 -8.47 -5.16
CA ALA A 140 -21.45 -8.86 -4.05
C ALA A 140 -21.96 -7.64 -3.27
N ASP A 141 -21.09 -6.68 -2.95
CA ASP A 141 -21.45 -5.50 -2.15
C ASP A 141 -21.82 -4.25 -2.95
N GLY A 142 -21.67 -4.30 -4.29
CA GLY A 142 -21.99 -3.18 -5.18
C GLY A 142 -20.99 -2.02 -5.10
N THR A 143 -19.83 -2.22 -4.46
CA THR A 143 -18.78 -1.21 -4.45
C THR A 143 -18.11 -1.10 -5.82
N HIS A 144 -17.37 -0.01 -6.03
CA HIS A 144 -16.59 0.20 -7.23
C HIS A 144 -15.27 0.87 -6.85
N VAL A 145 -14.18 0.44 -7.50
CA VAL A 145 -12.87 1.07 -7.37
C VAL A 145 -12.50 1.72 -8.69
N TYR A 146 -12.06 2.97 -8.61
CA TYR A 146 -11.40 3.64 -9.71
C TYR A 146 -9.90 3.61 -9.47
N ARG A 147 -9.12 3.26 -10.50
CA ARG A 147 -7.66 3.18 -10.44
C ARG A 147 -7.13 3.97 -11.63
N LYS A 148 -6.25 4.94 -11.37
CA LYS A 148 -5.60 5.73 -12.41
C LYS A 148 -4.54 4.83 -13.08
N PRO A 149 -4.57 4.64 -14.41
CA PRO A 149 -3.61 3.76 -15.07
C PRO A 149 -2.14 4.11 -14.81
N GLU A 150 -1.85 5.40 -14.59
CA GLU A 150 -0.50 5.90 -14.31
C GLU A 150 0.03 5.45 -12.95
N ASP A 151 -0.88 5.19 -12.00
CA ASP A 151 -0.55 4.68 -10.65
C ASP A 151 -0.34 3.15 -10.64
N GLU A 152 -0.47 2.50 -11.81
CA GLU A 152 -0.40 1.05 -11.98
C GLU A 152 0.67 0.60 -12.97
N PRO A 153 1.96 0.91 -12.73
CA PRO A 153 3.03 0.55 -13.64
C PRO A 153 3.30 -0.95 -13.68
N GLU A 154 2.85 -1.70 -12.68
CA GLU A 154 3.15 -3.12 -12.50
C GLU A 154 2.12 -4.02 -13.19
N ARG A 155 2.44 -5.31 -13.35
CA ARG A 155 1.51 -6.29 -13.94
C ARG A 155 1.45 -7.58 -13.12
N VAL A 156 0.23 -8.08 -12.90
CA VAL A 156 -0.04 -9.43 -12.38
C VAL A 156 -0.86 -10.17 -13.42
N ASN A 157 -0.31 -11.25 -13.99
CA ASN A 157 -0.97 -12.00 -15.07
C ASN A 157 -1.42 -11.13 -16.26
N GLY A 158 -0.66 -10.05 -16.54
CA GLY A 158 -0.97 -9.08 -17.61
C GLY A 158 -1.97 -7.98 -17.22
N LEU A 159 -2.59 -8.05 -16.05
CA LEU A 159 -3.51 -7.03 -15.53
C LEU A 159 -2.72 -5.88 -14.89
N PRO A 160 -3.19 -4.62 -15.02
CA PRO A 160 -2.64 -3.49 -14.28
C PRO A 160 -2.62 -3.78 -12.78
N ALA A 161 -1.48 -3.46 -12.16
CA ALA A 161 -1.26 -3.65 -10.74
C ALA A 161 -0.43 -2.49 -10.19
N ARG A 162 -0.55 -2.28 -8.88
CA ARG A 162 0.21 -1.29 -8.12
C ARG A 162 0.97 -1.99 -7.01
N LEU A 163 2.28 -1.74 -6.93
CA LEU A 163 3.11 -2.12 -5.78
C LEU A 163 3.31 -0.88 -4.91
N ASP A 164 2.95 -0.99 -3.64
CA ASP A 164 3.30 -0.03 -2.61
C ASP A 164 4.23 -0.69 -1.60
N VAL A 165 5.26 0.05 -1.17
CA VAL A 165 6.22 -0.41 -0.16
C VAL A 165 6.29 0.65 0.90
N LEU A 166 5.94 0.27 2.14
CA LEU A 166 5.86 1.16 3.27
C LEU A 166 6.87 0.71 4.33
N GLN A 167 7.65 1.65 4.87
CA GLN A 167 8.60 1.36 5.93
C GLN A 167 8.56 2.42 7.04
N ALA A 168 8.52 1.96 8.28
CA ALA A 168 8.68 2.82 9.44
C ALA A 168 10.16 3.02 9.77
N PRO A 169 10.55 4.15 10.40
CA PRO A 169 11.93 4.40 10.82
C PRO A 169 12.51 3.31 11.74
N GLY A 170 11.66 2.60 12.50
CA GLY A 170 12.04 1.47 13.36
C GLY A 170 12.30 0.15 12.61
N GLY A 171 12.22 0.14 11.27
CA GLY A 171 12.48 -1.03 10.44
C GLY A 171 11.26 -1.89 10.11
N LYS A 172 10.14 -1.73 10.83
CA LYS A 172 8.86 -2.40 10.48
C LYS A 172 8.44 -1.98 9.08
N ALA A 173 8.07 -2.94 8.24
CA ALA A 173 7.70 -2.69 6.86
C ALA A 173 6.53 -3.56 6.41
N VAL A 174 5.81 -3.07 5.40
CA VAL A 174 4.82 -3.84 4.65
C VAL A 174 4.98 -3.49 3.18
N SER A 175 5.05 -4.51 2.34
CA SER A 175 4.93 -4.37 0.89
C SER A 175 3.64 -5.02 0.45
N PHE A 176 2.89 -4.38 -0.45
CA PHE A 176 1.71 -5.00 -1.01
C PHE A 176 1.55 -4.71 -2.49
N ILE A 177 1.14 -5.73 -3.23
CA ILE A 177 0.72 -5.59 -4.62
C ILE A 177 -0.80 -5.71 -4.70
N SER A 178 -1.43 -4.78 -5.40
CA SER A 178 -2.88 -4.75 -5.59
C SER A 178 -3.26 -4.73 -7.06
N TRP A 179 -4.34 -5.41 -7.42
CA TRP A 179 -4.89 -5.44 -8.78
C TRP A 179 -6.39 -5.74 -8.74
N VAL A 180 -7.06 -5.57 -9.88
CA VAL A 180 -8.49 -5.87 -10.03
C VAL A 180 -8.69 -6.83 -11.19
N GLU A 181 -9.49 -7.88 -10.97
CA GLU A 181 -9.89 -8.84 -12.01
C GLU A 181 -11.38 -9.14 -11.87
N SER A 182 -12.18 -8.94 -12.92
CA SER A 182 -13.61 -9.32 -12.96
C SER A 182 -14.39 -8.91 -11.70
N ARG A 183 -14.36 -7.61 -11.34
CA ARG A 183 -15.02 -7.06 -10.13
C ARG A 183 -14.49 -7.61 -8.80
N ARG A 184 -13.33 -8.28 -8.79
CA ARG A 184 -12.60 -8.65 -7.59
C ARG A 184 -11.43 -7.70 -7.37
N SER A 185 -11.35 -7.07 -6.21
CA SER A 185 -10.10 -6.42 -5.78
C SER A 185 -9.25 -7.43 -5.03
N TYR A 186 -7.96 -7.47 -5.36
CA TYR A 186 -6.98 -8.27 -4.65
C TYR A 186 -5.90 -7.38 -4.07
N GLU A 187 -5.41 -7.76 -2.90
CA GLU A 187 -4.13 -7.29 -2.39
C GLU A 187 -3.36 -8.47 -1.80
N LEU A 188 -2.05 -8.49 -2.04
CA LEU A 188 -1.15 -9.46 -1.42
C LEU A 188 -0.10 -8.71 -0.61
N TRP A 189 -0.18 -8.85 0.72
CA TRP A 189 0.63 -8.13 1.69
C TRP A 189 1.75 -9.03 2.21
N LEU A 190 2.95 -8.48 2.33
CA LEU A 190 4.10 -9.12 2.95
C LEU A 190 4.66 -8.19 4.01
N ASP A 191 4.93 -8.70 5.21
CA ASP A 191 5.54 -7.98 6.34
C ASP A 191 7.05 -7.74 6.17
N ALA A 192 7.44 -7.26 4.99
CA ALA A 192 8.83 -7.04 4.58
C ALA A 192 8.93 -5.80 3.69
N ASN A 193 10.13 -5.23 3.59
CA ASN A 193 10.44 -4.27 2.52
C ASN A 193 11.00 -5.04 1.31
N VAL A 194 10.19 -5.23 0.27
CA VAL A 194 10.60 -6.03 -0.90
C VAL A 194 11.72 -5.41 -1.74
N VAL A 195 11.97 -4.11 -1.60
CA VAL A 195 13.07 -3.40 -2.28
C VAL A 195 14.38 -3.69 -1.57
N LEU A 196 14.43 -3.46 -0.25
CA LEU A 196 15.64 -3.67 0.54
C LEU A 196 16.01 -5.15 0.65
N GLU A 197 15.02 -6.02 0.79
CA GLU A 197 15.22 -7.46 0.95
C GLU A 197 15.23 -8.23 -0.39
N LYS A 198 15.07 -7.53 -1.52
CA LYS A 198 15.08 -8.10 -2.88
C LYS A 198 14.03 -9.20 -3.10
N ARG A 199 12.83 -9.02 -2.52
CA ARG A 199 11.73 -9.99 -2.55
C ARG A 199 10.65 -9.69 -3.60
N LYS A 200 10.80 -8.62 -4.38
CA LYS A 200 9.78 -8.19 -5.37
C LYS A 200 9.35 -9.33 -6.29
N THR A 201 10.31 -10.07 -6.87
CA THR A 201 10.01 -11.21 -7.77
C THR A 201 9.22 -12.32 -7.08
N GLN A 202 9.53 -12.63 -5.82
CA GLN A 202 8.81 -13.63 -5.04
C GLN A 202 7.35 -13.20 -4.78
N LEU A 203 7.14 -11.94 -4.38
CA LEU A 203 5.80 -11.39 -4.16
C LEU A 203 4.97 -11.44 -5.44
N PHE A 204 5.55 -11.06 -6.58
CA PHE A 204 4.87 -11.10 -7.88
C PHE A 204 4.57 -12.52 -8.34
N ALA A 205 5.48 -13.47 -8.12
CA ALA A 205 5.24 -14.88 -8.45
C ALA A 205 4.07 -15.46 -7.63
N LEU A 206 3.98 -15.11 -6.34
CA LEU A 206 2.86 -15.48 -5.49
C LEU A 206 1.55 -14.85 -5.97
N ALA A 207 1.55 -13.54 -6.27
CA ALA A 207 0.38 -12.86 -6.82
C ALA A 207 -0.09 -13.50 -8.14
N SER A 208 0.85 -13.78 -9.06
CA SER A 208 0.56 -14.43 -10.34
C SER A 208 0.08 -15.88 -10.21
N SER A 209 0.39 -16.56 -9.11
CA SER A 209 -0.07 -17.93 -8.86
C SER A 209 -1.55 -18.01 -8.47
N ILE A 210 -2.17 -16.89 -8.11
CA ILE A 210 -3.58 -16.84 -7.71
C ILE A 210 -4.46 -17.13 -8.94
N PRO A 211 -5.39 -18.10 -8.86
CA PRO A 211 -6.29 -18.41 -9.96
C PRO A 211 -7.21 -17.25 -10.29
N LYS A 212 -7.72 -17.26 -11.52
CA LYS A 212 -8.65 -16.24 -12.00
C LYS A 212 -9.88 -16.12 -11.11
N SER A 213 -10.28 -14.89 -10.86
CA SER A 213 -11.51 -14.59 -10.13
C SER A 213 -12.76 -15.02 -10.90
N ILE A 214 -13.80 -15.39 -10.16
CA ILE A 214 -15.16 -15.53 -10.68
C ILE A 214 -16.02 -14.55 -9.87
N PRO A 215 -16.75 -13.61 -10.51
CA PRO A 215 -17.67 -12.71 -9.81
C PRO A 215 -18.75 -13.49 -9.05
N ALA A 216 -19.18 -13.02 -7.88
CA ALA A 216 -20.39 -13.55 -7.22
C ALA A 216 -21.65 -13.29 -8.05
N ARG A 217 -21.71 -12.14 -8.73
CA ARG A 217 -22.83 -11.75 -9.58
C ARG A 217 -22.41 -11.58 -11.03
N THR A 218 -23.07 -12.30 -11.92
CA THR A 218 -22.84 -12.21 -13.38
C THR A 218 -23.89 -11.34 -14.10
N ASP A 219 -24.92 -10.92 -13.38
CA ASP A 219 -26.06 -10.14 -13.88
C ASP A 219 -25.87 -8.62 -13.70
N GLU A 220 -24.80 -8.20 -13.03
CA GLU A 220 -24.55 -6.79 -12.78
C GLU A 220 -24.15 -6.08 -14.09
N PRO A 221 -24.83 -4.97 -14.46
CA PRO A 221 -24.47 -4.21 -15.64
C PRO A 221 -23.05 -3.66 -15.49
N GLN A 222 -22.26 -3.75 -16.57
CA GLN A 222 -20.91 -3.20 -16.59
C GLN A 222 -20.97 -1.73 -16.18
N SER A 223 -20.22 -1.38 -15.14
CA SER A 223 -20.21 -0.01 -14.61
C SER A 223 -19.77 0.96 -15.71
N ALA A 224 -20.49 2.07 -15.83
CA ALA A 224 -20.10 3.13 -16.75
C ALA A 224 -18.66 3.59 -16.42
N PRO A 225 -17.85 3.97 -17.42
CA PRO A 225 -16.53 4.54 -17.17
C PRO A 225 -16.65 5.73 -16.21
N VAL A 226 -15.78 5.76 -15.20
CA VAL A 226 -15.71 6.88 -14.25
C VAL A 226 -15.33 8.14 -15.02
N LYS A 227 -16.17 9.17 -14.95
CA LYS A 227 -15.84 10.49 -15.50
C LYS A 227 -14.81 11.16 -14.60
N LEU A 228 -13.81 11.80 -15.18
CA LEU A 228 -12.80 12.54 -14.43
C LEU A 228 -13.06 14.04 -14.52
N GLY A 229 -12.91 14.71 -13.39
CA GLY A 229 -12.97 16.16 -13.28
C GLY A 229 -11.67 16.82 -13.73
N PRO A 230 -11.64 18.16 -13.84
CA PRO A 230 -10.42 18.91 -14.17
C PRO A 230 -9.27 18.73 -13.16
N ASP A 231 -9.58 18.31 -11.94
CA ASP A 231 -8.64 17.96 -10.87
C ASP A 231 -8.14 16.50 -10.96
N GLY A 232 -8.58 15.75 -11.98
CA GLY A 232 -8.26 14.34 -12.16
C GLY A 232 -8.93 13.45 -11.11
N MET A 233 -9.94 13.94 -10.39
CA MET A 233 -10.70 13.14 -9.44
C MET A 233 -11.96 12.56 -10.10
N PRO A 234 -12.44 11.39 -9.64
CA PRO A 234 -13.73 10.85 -10.06
C PRO A 234 -14.87 11.84 -9.84
N VAL A 235 -15.61 12.14 -10.91
CA VAL A 235 -16.91 12.82 -10.86
C VAL A 235 -17.97 11.74 -10.74
N PHE A 236 -18.43 11.53 -9.52
CA PHE A 236 -19.58 10.68 -9.27
C PHE A 236 -20.84 11.42 -9.74
N PRO A 237 -21.78 10.75 -10.44
CA PRO A 237 -23.08 11.36 -10.70
C PRO A 237 -23.71 11.76 -9.38
N GLU A 238 -24.33 12.94 -9.32
CA GLU A 238 -25.10 13.30 -8.13
C GLU A 238 -26.11 12.19 -7.82
N PRO A 239 -26.22 11.76 -6.55
CA PRO A 239 -27.25 10.79 -6.20
C PRO A 239 -28.60 11.35 -6.67
N PRO A 240 -29.50 10.50 -7.20
CA PRO A 240 -30.79 10.98 -7.67
C PRO A 240 -31.44 11.79 -6.56
N GLN A 241 -31.75 13.05 -6.85
CA GLN A 241 -32.52 13.87 -5.93
C GLN A 241 -33.88 13.19 -5.80
N PHE A 242 -34.09 12.47 -4.70
CA PHE A 242 -35.41 11.97 -4.35
C PHE A 242 -36.28 13.21 -4.14
N ILE A 243 -37.12 13.52 -5.13
CA ILE A 243 -38.20 14.46 -4.98
C ILE A 243 -39.10 13.85 -3.90
N ARG A 244 -38.94 14.30 -2.65
CA ARG A 244 -39.93 14.01 -1.61
C ARG A 244 -41.24 14.57 -2.11
N THR A 245 -42.16 13.70 -2.50
CA THR A 245 -43.53 14.12 -2.79
C THR A 245 -44.09 14.68 -1.49
N PRO A 246 -44.71 15.88 -1.49
CA PRO A 246 -45.34 16.42 -0.29
C PRO A 246 -46.47 15.46 0.13
N GLY A 247 -46.24 14.66 1.17
CA GLY A 247 -47.18 13.63 1.62
C GLY A 247 -46.59 12.64 2.64
N ASP A 248 -45.29 12.37 2.58
CA ASP A 248 -44.61 11.52 3.58
C ASP A 248 -44.03 12.34 4.73
N GLN A 249 -44.91 12.83 5.60
CA GLN A 249 -44.60 13.08 7.00
C GLN A 249 -45.73 12.48 7.84
N ARG A 250 -45.42 11.46 8.64
CA ARG A 250 -46.14 11.17 9.88
C ARG A 250 -45.57 12.03 10.99
#